data_AF-A0A2G6DQ09-F1
#
_entry.id   AF-A0A2G6DQ09-F1
#
_cell.length_a   1.000
_cell.length_b   1.000
_cell.length_c   1.000
_cell.angle_alpha   90.00
_cell.angle_beta   90.00
_cell.angle_gamma   90.00
#
_symmetry.space_group_name_H-M   'P 1'
#
loop_
_entity.id
_entity.type
_entity.pdbx_description
1 polymer ?
#
loop_
_entity_poly.entity_id
_entity_poly.type
_entity_poly.pdbx_seq_one_letter_code
_entity_poly.pdbx_strand_id
1 'polypeptide(L)'
;MLHYLNDFPSSRYGADKSVVANKMADNGAVLALLNGRDDGSNKVAEKVNAQPLYQNEIQTEGGDWYMNQNYKHRDAAFEEILHFVHDYGIGVDGRGGNPGALPAYQAEIRKAQKNGSAKNLWGIGEENKDWIKELARENSLSQEYLAAVIDSYYGLWGAYTESETNGMWGMYVGKTRKDTKTDDPMGYDVVGMFFHPYLTYNARIEPQFSGTFSLRFDPSKLYTNHSQYLKDITLLGNNDNNVVVNSLDNVITGNTGTNTVIFTGSSSEYKISTENGKTMVRDMKEDRDGENVLTNIEKLKFSDKEVKI
;
A
#
# COMPACT_ATOMS: atom_id res chain seq x y z
N MET A 1 -9.33 -4.60 1.62
CA MET A 1 -9.03 -6.02 1.95
C MET A 1 -8.16 -6.75 0.93
N LEU A 2 -8.42 -6.62 -0.38
CA LEU A 2 -7.75 -7.45 -1.40
C LEU A 2 -6.22 -7.42 -1.30
N HIS A 3 -5.62 -6.26 -0.99
CA HIS A 3 -4.18 -6.17 -0.76
C HIS A 3 -3.63 -7.12 0.32
N TYR A 4 -4.27 -7.11 1.48
CA TYR A 4 -3.80 -7.83 2.66
C TYR A 4 -4.08 -9.33 2.57
N LEU A 5 -5.19 -9.71 1.94
CA LEU A 5 -5.69 -11.10 1.90
C LEU A 5 -5.46 -11.83 0.58
N ASN A 6 -4.85 -11.19 -0.43
CA ASN A 6 -4.44 -11.91 -1.64
C ASN A 6 -3.19 -12.75 -1.37
N ASP A 7 -3.21 -14.00 -1.86
CA ASP A 7 -2.13 -14.96 -1.70
C ASP A 7 -0.85 -14.49 -2.38
N PHE A 8 0.26 -14.69 -1.68
CA PHE A 8 1.61 -14.53 -2.21
C PHE A 8 2.36 -15.86 -2.08
N PRO A 9 2.22 -16.78 -3.06
CA PRO A 9 2.67 -18.19 -2.94
C PRO A 9 4.13 -18.39 -2.55
N SER A 10 5.01 -17.44 -2.87
CA SER A 10 6.43 -17.50 -2.51
C SER A 10 6.76 -17.00 -1.10
N SER A 11 5.79 -16.45 -0.36
CA SER A 11 6.00 -15.97 1.00
C SER A 11 5.82 -17.07 2.05
N ARG A 12 6.47 -16.90 3.20
CA ARG A 12 6.50 -17.91 4.27
C ARG A 12 5.14 -18.12 4.95
N TYR A 13 4.40 -17.03 5.17
CA TYR A 13 3.14 -17.04 5.91
C TYR A 13 1.95 -16.50 5.10
N GLY A 14 2.18 -15.95 3.91
CA GLY A 14 1.15 -15.43 3.02
C GLY A 14 0.89 -16.29 1.79
N ALA A 15 1.42 -17.52 1.73
CA ALA A 15 1.27 -18.41 0.57
C ALA A 15 -0.19 -18.82 0.31
N ASP A 16 -0.96 -19.00 1.38
CA ASP A 16 -2.41 -19.22 1.37
C ASP A 16 -3.01 -18.45 2.56
N LYS A 17 -3.73 -17.37 2.27
CA LYS A 17 -4.35 -16.48 3.24
C LYS A 17 -5.83 -16.77 3.44
N SER A 18 -6.36 -17.82 2.80
CA SER A 18 -7.75 -18.25 3.05
C SER A 18 -7.98 -18.59 4.52
N VAL A 19 -6.98 -19.16 5.20
CA VAL A 19 -7.04 -19.45 6.65
C VAL A 19 -7.13 -18.18 7.50
N VAL A 20 -6.49 -17.09 7.07
CA VAL A 20 -6.57 -15.78 7.74
C VAL A 20 -7.96 -15.18 7.51
N ALA A 21 -8.45 -15.20 6.28
CA ALA A 21 -9.79 -14.69 5.95
C ALA A 21 -10.90 -15.45 6.68
N ASN A 22 -10.82 -16.78 6.74
CA ASN A 22 -11.76 -17.61 7.50
C ASN A 22 -11.70 -17.29 8.99
N LYS A 23 -10.49 -17.10 9.53
CA LYS A 23 -10.32 -16.75 10.94
C LYS A 23 -10.89 -15.36 11.27
N MET A 24 -10.80 -14.40 10.36
CA MET A 24 -11.49 -13.11 10.50
C MET A 24 -13.01 -13.30 10.63
N ALA A 25 -13.60 -14.14 9.79
CA ALA A 25 -15.02 -14.47 9.87
C ALA A 25 -15.38 -15.12 11.21
N ASP A 26 -14.61 -16.12 11.66
CA ASP A 26 -14.82 -16.80 12.94
C ASP A 26 -14.69 -15.86 14.14
N ASN A 27 -13.79 -14.88 14.05
CA ASN A 27 -13.56 -13.87 15.07
C ASN A 27 -14.56 -12.70 14.99
N GLY A 28 -15.55 -12.75 14.08
CA GLY A 28 -16.61 -11.74 13.97
C GLY A 28 -16.11 -10.38 13.49
N ALA A 29 -15.13 -10.37 12.58
CA ALA A 29 -14.51 -9.15 12.08
C ALA A 29 -15.53 -8.19 11.45
N VAL A 30 -15.62 -6.97 11.98
CA VAL A 30 -16.41 -5.86 11.40
C VAL A 30 -15.50 -4.66 11.13
N LEU A 31 -15.54 -4.15 9.90
CA LEU A 31 -14.95 -2.86 9.53
C LEU A 31 -16.07 -1.83 9.39
N ALA A 32 -16.03 -0.78 10.20
CA ALA A 32 -17.01 0.31 10.18
C ALA A 32 -16.46 1.49 9.37
N LEU A 33 -17.08 1.77 8.22
CA LEU A 33 -16.79 2.94 7.42
C LEU A 33 -17.58 4.13 7.96
N LEU A 34 -16.89 5.17 8.39
CA LEU A 34 -17.46 6.30 9.15
C LEU A 34 -17.24 7.62 8.41
N ASN A 35 -18.21 8.52 8.51
CA ASN A 35 -18.03 9.90 8.04
C ASN A 35 -17.12 10.68 9.00
N GLY A 36 -16.44 11.71 8.51
CA GLY A 36 -15.60 12.59 9.33
C GLY A 36 -14.16 12.09 9.46
N ARG A 37 -13.54 12.33 10.62
CA ARG A 37 -12.16 11.94 10.99
C ARG A 37 -12.19 11.31 12.37
N ASP A 38 -11.12 10.62 12.78
CA ASP A 38 -11.01 10.22 14.17
C ASP A 38 -10.71 11.44 15.05
N ASP A 39 -11.70 11.86 15.83
CA ASP A 39 -11.60 12.94 16.82
C ASP A 39 -12.16 12.53 18.18
N GLY A 40 -12.38 11.22 18.37
CA GLY A 40 -12.96 10.65 19.59
C GLY A 40 -14.45 10.97 19.80
N SER A 41 -15.13 11.68 18.89
CA SER A 41 -16.56 12.01 19.04
C SER A 41 -17.51 10.94 18.53
N ASN A 42 -17.00 9.95 17.77
CA ASN A 42 -17.83 8.95 17.12
C ASN A 42 -18.23 7.81 18.08
N LYS A 43 -19.53 7.72 18.35
CA LYS A 43 -20.10 6.73 19.26
C LYS A 43 -20.29 5.33 18.66
N VAL A 44 -19.90 5.08 17.41
CA VAL A 44 -20.03 3.74 16.80
C VAL A 44 -19.18 2.73 17.54
N ALA A 45 -17.97 3.11 17.97
CA ALA A 45 -17.10 2.26 18.79
C ALA A 45 -17.74 1.88 20.15
N GLU A 46 -18.66 2.70 20.68
CA GLU A 46 -19.41 2.39 21.91
C GLU A 46 -20.56 1.38 21.68
N LYS A 47 -20.97 1.16 20.43
CA LYS A 47 -22.17 0.39 20.06
C LYS A 47 -21.86 -0.91 19.34
N VAL A 48 -20.74 -0.97 18.64
CA VAL A 48 -20.31 -2.11 17.84
C VAL A 48 -18.82 -2.30 18.04
N ASN A 49 -18.40 -3.53 18.32
CA ASN A 49 -17.00 -3.90 18.28
C ASN A 49 -16.55 -4.02 16.82
N ALA A 50 -15.97 -2.94 16.27
CA ALA A 50 -15.56 -2.85 14.88
C ALA A 50 -14.28 -2.03 14.76
N GLN A 51 -13.48 -2.32 13.74
CA GLN A 51 -12.39 -1.45 13.33
C GLN A 51 -12.98 -0.20 12.66
N PRO A 52 -12.74 1.01 13.16
CA PRO A 52 -13.18 2.22 12.47
C PRO A 52 -12.24 2.56 11.31
N LEU A 53 -12.81 3.09 10.22
CA LEU A 53 -12.05 3.78 9.18
C LEU A 53 -12.86 4.98 8.70
N TYR A 54 -12.26 6.17 8.79
CA TYR A 54 -12.96 7.43 8.58
C TYR A 54 -12.75 8.00 7.17
N GLN A 55 -13.80 8.61 6.62
CA GLN A 55 -13.81 9.20 5.28
C GLN A 55 -12.66 10.19 5.04
N ASN A 56 -12.36 11.05 6.01
CA ASN A 56 -11.32 12.08 5.88
C ASN A 56 -9.89 11.53 6.09
N GLU A 57 -9.77 10.21 6.26
CA GLU A 57 -8.52 9.49 6.44
C GLU A 57 -8.27 8.46 5.33
N ILE A 58 -9.05 8.55 4.25
CA ILE A 58 -8.90 7.70 3.07
C ILE A 58 -8.44 8.58 1.91
N GLN A 59 -7.21 8.37 1.48
CA GLN A 59 -6.70 8.99 0.27
C GLN A 59 -7.23 8.26 -0.98
N THR A 60 -7.47 8.98 -2.08
CA THR A 60 -7.89 8.41 -3.37
C THR A 60 -6.83 8.68 -4.43
N GLU A 61 -6.40 7.64 -5.15
CA GLU A 61 -5.37 7.77 -6.17
C GLU A 61 -5.82 8.72 -7.30
N GLY A 62 -4.92 9.61 -7.72
CA GLY A 62 -5.22 10.63 -8.73
C GLY A 62 -5.91 11.90 -8.20
N GLY A 63 -6.38 11.89 -6.96
CA GLY A 63 -6.94 13.07 -6.29
C GLY A 63 -5.89 14.03 -5.75
N ASP A 64 -6.28 15.28 -5.49
CA ASP A 64 -5.36 16.35 -5.07
C ASP A 64 -4.54 15.99 -3.83
N TRP A 65 -5.14 15.31 -2.85
CA TRP A 65 -4.41 14.88 -1.65
C TRP A 65 -3.32 13.86 -2.01
N TYR A 66 -3.64 12.85 -2.82
CA TYR A 66 -2.70 11.84 -3.28
C TYR A 66 -1.59 12.44 -4.12
N MET A 67 -1.94 13.26 -5.11
CA MET A 67 -0.99 13.83 -6.05
C MET A 67 0.02 14.75 -5.37
N ASN A 68 -0.42 15.50 -4.36
CA ASN A 68 0.42 16.45 -3.61
C ASN A 68 1.07 15.84 -2.36
N GLN A 69 0.72 14.61 -1.96
CA GLN A 69 1.20 13.98 -0.72
C GLN A 69 1.09 14.95 0.48
N ASN A 70 -0.12 15.45 0.73
CA ASN A 70 -0.36 16.44 1.79
C ASN A 70 -0.45 15.79 3.18
N TYR A 71 0.63 15.90 3.98
CA TYR A 71 0.76 15.34 5.33
C TYR A 71 0.04 16.14 6.44
N LYS A 72 -0.74 17.19 6.10
CA LYS A 72 -1.67 17.83 7.07
C LYS A 72 -2.87 16.94 7.41
N HIS A 73 -3.03 15.84 6.69
CA HIS A 73 -4.03 14.82 6.87
C HIS A 73 -3.33 13.47 7.09
N ARG A 74 -3.90 12.62 7.94
CA ARG A 74 -3.46 11.23 8.13
C ARG A 74 -4.20 10.36 7.11
N ASP A 75 -3.48 9.62 6.27
CA ASP A 75 -4.05 8.53 5.48
C ASP A 75 -3.98 7.26 6.33
N ALA A 76 -5.11 6.85 6.90
CA ALA A 76 -5.19 5.72 7.81
C ALA A 76 -5.66 4.44 7.10
N ALA A 77 -5.99 4.49 5.80
CA ALA A 77 -6.59 3.35 5.11
C ALA A 77 -5.71 2.10 5.17
N PHE A 78 -4.39 2.24 5.05
CA PHE A 78 -3.45 1.13 5.17
C PHE A 78 -3.36 0.60 6.60
N GLU A 79 -3.19 1.49 7.56
CA GLU A 79 -3.07 1.16 8.99
C GLU A 79 -4.34 0.49 9.53
N GLU A 80 -5.52 1.09 9.35
CA GLU A 80 -6.77 0.56 9.91
C GLU A 80 -7.17 -0.76 9.25
N ILE A 81 -6.93 -0.91 7.95
CA ILE A 81 -7.18 -2.20 7.27
C ILE A 81 -6.16 -3.26 7.73
N LEU A 82 -4.92 -2.87 8.01
CA LEU A 82 -3.93 -3.76 8.60
C LEU A 82 -4.37 -4.22 9.98
N HIS A 83 -4.72 -3.29 10.88
CA HIS A 83 -5.21 -3.60 12.23
C HIS A 83 -6.39 -4.54 12.17
N PHE A 84 -7.33 -4.30 11.24
CA PHE A 84 -8.46 -5.20 11.01
C PHE A 84 -8.04 -6.64 10.63
N VAL A 85 -7.08 -6.80 9.72
CA VAL A 85 -6.56 -8.13 9.33
C VAL A 85 -5.73 -8.76 10.44
N HIS A 86 -4.98 -7.94 11.17
CA HIS A 86 -4.10 -8.39 12.24
C HIS A 86 -4.91 -8.93 13.41
N ASP A 87 -5.87 -8.16 13.91
CA ASP A 87 -6.60 -8.45 15.13
C ASP A 87 -7.59 -9.59 14.98
N TYR A 88 -8.18 -9.71 13.80
CA TYR A 88 -9.21 -10.70 13.56
C TYR A 88 -8.71 -11.92 12.78
N GLY A 89 -7.64 -11.78 12.00
CA GLY A 89 -7.14 -12.83 11.10
C GLY A 89 -5.81 -13.43 11.56
N ILE A 90 -4.73 -12.64 11.48
CA ILE A 90 -3.35 -13.11 11.80
C ILE A 90 -3.26 -13.51 13.27
N GLY A 91 -3.80 -12.65 14.14
CA GLY A 91 -3.87 -12.80 15.58
C GLY A 91 -2.80 -12.03 16.33
N VAL A 92 -3.18 -11.57 17.52
CA VAL A 92 -2.28 -10.95 18.50
C VAL A 92 -2.14 -11.89 19.68
N ASP A 93 -0.91 -12.30 19.98
CA ASP A 93 -0.57 -13.18 21.10
C ASP A 93 -0.57 -12.42 22.43
N GLY A 94 -0.66 -13.13 23.55
CA GLY A 94 -0.57 -12.55 24.89
C GLY A 94 -1.91 -12.06 25.45
N ARG A 95 -1.86 -11.46 26.65
CA ARG A 95 -3.06 -11.01 27.37
C ARG A 95 -3.71 -9.84 26.63
N GLY A 96 -5.03 -9.91 26.46
CA GLY A 96 -5.80 -8.86 25.77
C GLY A 96 -5.75 -8.95 24.24
N GLY A 97 -4.84 -9.77 23.68
CA GLY A 97 -4.83 -10.07 22.25
C GLY A 97 -5.87 -11.11 21.86
N ASN A 98 -6.23 -11.14 20.58
CA ASN A 98 -7.14 -12.11 20.01
C ASN A 98 -6.36 -13.18 19.21
N PRO A 99 -6.41 -14.47 19.59
CA PRO A 99 -5.73 -15.52 18.83
C PRO A 99 -6.23 -15.63 17.39
N GLY A 100 -5.29 -15.66 16.45
CA GLY A 100 -5.57 -15.77 15.01
C GLY A 100 -4.99 -17.04 14.40
N ALA A 101 -4.97 -17.07 13.06
CA ALA A 101 -4.57 -18.23 12.27
C ALA A 101 -3.06 -18.43 12.21
N LEU A 102 -2.26 -17.40 12.50
CA LEU A 102 -0.82 -17.39 12.24
C LEU A 102 0.01 -17.02 13.49
N PRO A 103 -0.05 -17.79 14.59
CA PRO A 103 0.70 -17.50 15.80
C PRO A 103 2.22 -17.49 15.59
N ALA A 104 2.73 -18.28 14.63
CA ALA A 104 4.15 -18.26 14.27
C ALA A 104 4.57 -16.96 13.57
N TYR A 105 3.70 -16.40 12.71
CA TYR A 105 3.98 -15.11 12.08
C TYR A 105 3.92 -13.97 13.11
N GLN A 106 2.92 -14.00 13.98
CA GLN A 106 2.81 -13.03 15.08
C GLN A 106 4.04 -13.06 16.01
N ALA A 107 4.64 -14.24 16.26
CA ALA A 107 5.88 -14.33 17.02
C ALA A 107 7.06 -13.62 16.33
N GLU A 108 7.15 -13.67 15.00
CA GLU A 108 8.17 -12.94 14.21
C GLU A 108 7.91 -11.42 14.29
N ILE A 109 6.65 -10.97 14.13
CA ILE A 109 6.26 -9.56 14.28
C ILE A 109 6.65 -9.05 15.68
N ARG A 110 6.31 -9.79 16.73
CA ARG A 110 6.66 -9.40 18.11
C ARG A 110 8.17 -9.36 18.33
N LYS A 111 8.92 -10.27 17.72
CA LYS A 111 10.39 -10.26 17.79
C LYS A 111 10.98 -9.02 17.12
N ALA A 112 10.47 -8.65 15.93
CA ALA A 112 10.86 -7.43 15.23
C ALA A 112 10.49 -6.18 16.04
N GLN A 113 9.26 -6.10 16.56
CA GLN A 113 8.80 -5.01 17.43
C GLN A 113 9.69 -4.82 18.66
N LYS A 114 10.04 -5.90 19.36
CA LYS A 114 10.94 -5.85 20.52
C LYS A 114 12.33 -5.34 20.16
N ASN A 115 12.88 -5.79 19.02
CA ASN A 115 14.14 -5.25 18.50
C ASN A 115 14.01 -3.75 18.19
N GLY A 116 12.92 -3.35 17.53
CA GLY A 116 12.61 -1.97 17.21
C GLY A 116 12.57 -1.08 18.46
N SER A 117 11.84 -1.50 19.49
CA SER A 117 11.78 -0.73 20.76
C SER A 117 13.12 -0.70 21.48
N ALA A 118 13.87 -1.81 21.51
CA ALA A 118 15.18 -1.87 22.18
C ALA A 118 16.23 -0.98 21.51
N LYS A 119 16.12 -0.77 20.20
CA LYS A 119 17.03 0.05 19.39
C LYS A 119 16.48 1.45 19.10
N ASN A 120 15.32 1.81 19.66
CA ASN A 120 14.65 3.09 19.40
C ASN A 120 14.43 3.36 17.90
N LEU A 121 13.95 2.35 17.16
CA LEU A 121 13.67 2.42 15.72
C LEU A 121 12.25 2.88 15.41
N TRP A 122 11.36 2.88 16.40
CA TRP A 122 9.97 3.30 16.27
C TRP A 122 9.45 3.86 17.60
N GLY A 123 8.37 4.65 17.56
CA GLY A 123 7.91 5.41 18.73
C GLY A 123 8.92 6.47 19.18
N ILE A 124 9.73 6.97 18.24
CA ILE A 124 10.80 7.94 18.50
C ILE A 124 10.18 9.28 18.89
N GLY A 125 10.73 9.95 19.91
CA GLY A 125 10.25 11.25 20.40
C GLY A 125 9.80 11.20 21.85
N GLU A 126 10.02 12.28 22.60
CA GLU A 126 9.61 12.36 24.01
C GLU A 126 8.08 12.40 24.11
N GLU A 127 7.45 13.10 23.18
CA GLU A 127 6.01 13.24 23.00
C GLU A 127 5.28 11.91 22.83
N ASN A 128 5.96 10.88 22.32
CA ASN A 128 5.37 9.56 22.06
C ASN A 128 5.46 8.61 23.27
N LYS A 129 6.19 8.96 24.35
CA LYS A 129 6.43 8.03 25.46
C LYS A 129 5.17 7.58 26.18
N ASP A 130 4.21 8.48 26.39
CA ASP A 130 2.98 8.12 27.11
C ASP A 130 2.07 7.25 26.24
N TRP A 131 2.01 7.53 24.94
CA TRP A 131 1.35 6.66 23.95
C TRP A 131 1.99 5.27 23.91
N ILE A 132 3.33 5.17 23.85
CA ILE A 132 4.02 3.86 23.88
C ILE A 132 3.73 3.08 25.18
N LYS A 133 3.63 3.76 26.33
CA LYS A 133 3.23 3.10 27.59
C LYS A 133 1.78 2.63 27.55
N GLU A 134 0.89 3.36 26.91
CA GLU A 134 -0.50 2.97 26.68
C GLU A 134 -0.56 1.70 25.83
N LEU A 135 0.08 1.70 24.66
CA LEU A 135 0.15 0.53 23.78
C LEU A 135 0.73 -0.70 24.47
N ALA A 136 1.73 -0.51 25.34
CA ALA A 136 2.32 -1.59 26.11
C ALA A 136 1.33 -2.23 27.10
N ARG A 137 0.46 -1.42 27.72
CA ARG A 137 -0.58 -1.90 28.65
C ARG A 137 -1.69 -2.65 27.92
N GLU A 138 -2.00 -2.22 26.70
CA GLU A 138 -3.07 -2.78 25.87
C GLU A 138 -2.63 -3.94 25.00
N ASN A 139 -1.33 -4.25 24.97
CA ASN A 139 -0.71 -5.27 24.12
C ASN A 139 -0.82 -4.95 22.61
N SER A 140 -0.86 -3.67 22.25
CA SER A 140 -0.98 -3.17 20.87
C SER A 140 0.33 -2.75 20.22
N LEU A 141 1.46 -2.84 20.93
CA LEU A 141 2.77 -2.48 20.39
C LEU A 141 3.12 -3.20 19.07
N SER A 142 2.76 -4.47 18.91
CA SER A 142 3.05 -5.21 17.67
C SER A 142 2.23 -4.74 16.48
N GLN A 143 1.00 -4.29 16.73
CA GLN A 143 0.09 -3.79 15.69
C GLN A 143 0.62 -2.45 15.17
N GLU A 144 0.83 -1.49 16.09
CA GLU A 144 1.33 -0.14 15.75
C GLU A 144 2.73 -0.15 15.14
N TYR A 145 3.62 -1.01 15.65
CA TYR A 145 4.93 -1.18 15.03
C TYR A 145 4.82 -1.68 13.58
N LEU A 146 3.97 -2.69 13.33
CA LEU A 146 3.82 -3.24 11.98
C LEU A 146 3.21 -2.21 11.03
N ALA A 147 2.26 -1.39 11.50
CA ALA A 147 1.70 -0.28 10.73
C ALA A 147 2.79 0.72 10.32
N ALA A 148 3.62 1.17 11.27
CA ALA A 148 4.72 2.09 11.01
C ALA A 148 5.69 1.56 9.93
N VAL A 149 6.01 0.26 9.98
CA VAL A 149 6.85 -0.40 8.99
C VAL A 149 6.17 -0.45 7.62
N ILE A 150 4.90 -0.83 7.57
CA ILE A 150 4.12 -1.01 6.33
C ILE A 150 3.92 0.31 5.58
N ASP A 151 3.63 1.40 6.29
CA ASP A 151 3.45 2.71 5.67
C ASP A 151 4.70 3.14 4.91
N SER A 152 5.87 3.03 5.54
CA SER A 152 7.15 3.34 4.88
C SER A 152 7.49 2.32 3.79
N TYR A 153 7.15 1.05 3.99
CA TYR A 153 7.37 0.00 2.99
C TYR A 153 6.57 0.24 1.70
N TYR A 154 5.35 0.78 1.78
CA TYR A 154 4.55 1.15 0.61
C TYR A 154 4.66 2.64 0.26
N GLY A 155 5.64 3.35 0.82
CA GLY A 155 6.05 4.67 0.37
C GLY A 155 5.11 5.81 0.74
N LEU A 156 4.21 5.61 1.71
CA LEU A 156 3.30 6.66 2.20
C LEU A 156 4.08 7.86 2.76
N TRP A 157 5.29 7.64 3.27
CA TRP A 157 6.14 8.66 3.90
C TRP A 157 7.28 9.18 3.01
N GLY A 158 7.46 8.64 1.81
CA GLY A 158 8.63 8.96 0.98
C GLY A 158 8.71 10.44 0.56
N ALA A 159 7.56 11.12 0.46
CA ALA A 159 7.48 12.54 0.13
C ALA A 159 7.47 13.47 1.36
N TYR A 160 7.51 12.94 2.58
CA TYR A 160 7.48 13.74 3.80
C TYR A 160 8.72 14.64 3.92
N THR A 161 8.56 15.94 4.12
CA THR A 161 9.70 16.88 4.10
C THR A 161 10.16 17.35 5.47
N GLU A 162 9.38 17.13 6.53
CA GLU A 162 9.77 17.59 7.88
C GLU A 162 10.77 16.64 8.56
N SER A 163 11.02 15.47 7.96
CA SER A 163 12.15 14.61 8.30
C SER A 163 12.89 14.15 7.05
N GLU A 164 14.21 14.24 7.07
CA GLU A 164 15.07 13.75 5.98
C GLU A 164 15.10 12.22 5.93
N THR A 165 15.11 11.56 7.10
CA THR A 165 15.39 10.12 7.24
C THR A 165 14.22 9.30 7.76
N ASN A 166 13.30 9.90 8.52
CA ASN A 166 12.28 9.16 9.25
C ASN A 166 10.89 9.26 8.61
N GLY A 167 10.13 8.17 8.72
CA GLY A 167 8.71 8.11 8.38
C GLY A 167 7.81 8.39 9.59
N MET A 168 6.50 8.37 9.37
CA MET A 168 5.46 8.49 10.40
C MET A 168 5.65 9.72 11.30
N TRP A 169 5.66 10.92 10.71
CA TRP A 169 5.95 12.18 11.41
C TRP A 169 7.28 12.20 12.20
N GLY A 170 8.23 11.33 11.83
CA GLY A 170 9.51 11.21 12.51
C GLY A 170 9.58 10.06 13.52
N MET A 171 8.46 9.42 13.84
CA MET A 171 8.42 8.39 14.89
C MET A 171 8.95 7.03 14.43
N TYR A 172 9.12 6.78 13.13
CA TYR A 172 9.70 5.55 12.59
C TYR A 172 11.00 5.81 11.82
N VAL A 173 12.03 5.02 12.08
CA VAL A 173 13.40 5.26 11.59
C VAL A 173 13.51 5.26 10.06
N GLY A 174 12.75 4.42 9.36
CA GLY A 174 12.81 4.31 7.91
C GLY A 174 11.73 5.16 7.25
N LYS A 175 12.11 6.09 6.38
CA LYS A 175 11.17 6.90 5.59
C LYS A 175 10.70 6.23 4.31
N THR A 176 11.61 5.58 3.59
CA THR A 176 11.30 4.83 2.36
C THR A 176 11.51 3.33 2.57
N ARG A 177 10.96 2.50 1.68
CA ARG A 177 11.24 1.05 1.66
C ARG A 177 12.73 0.71 1.71
N LYS A 178 13.57 1.50 1.03
CA LYS A 178 15.02 1.30 1.01
C LYS A 178 15.64 1.59 2.38
N ASP A 179 15.17 2.65 3.03
CA ASP A 179 15.63 3.03 4.37
C ASP A 179 15.16 1.98 5.38
N THR A 180 13.89 1.55 5.34
CA THR A 180 13.36 0.45 6.15
C THR A 180 14.22 -0.82 6.05
N LYS A 181 14.65 -1.21 4.84
CA LYS A 181 15.54 -2.36 4.65
C LYS A 181 16.89 -2.22 5.35
N THR A 182 17.43 -1.01 5.43
CA THR A 182 18.76 -0.72 5.97
C THR A 182 18.70 -0.48 7.47
N ASP A 183 17.75 0.32 7.93
CA ASP A 183 17.67 0.87 9.27
C ASP A 183 16.86 -0.02 10.22
N ASP A 184 15.88 -0.75 9.69
CA ASP A 184 15.08 -1.75 10.42
C ASP A 184 14.90 -3.04 9.58
N PRO A 185 15.98 -3.82 9.36
CA PRO A 185 15.93 -5.03 8.54
C PRO A 185 14.95 -6.08 9.08
N MET A 186 14.71 -6.12 10.40
CA MET A 186 13.72 -7.04 10.96
C MET A 186 12.30 -6.63 10.62
N GLY A 187 11.99 -5.32 10.69
CA GLY A 187 10.72 -4.77 10.21
C GLY A 187 10.51 -5.07 8.73
N TYR A 188 11.52 -4.79 7.90
CA TYR A 188 11.48 -5.10 6.47
C TYR A 188 11.19 -6.58 6.19
N ASP A 189 11.87 -7.48 6.90
CA ASP A 189 11.72 -8.92 6.71
C ASP A 189 10.32 -9.40 7.10
N VAL A 190 9.74 -8.93 8.22
CA VAL A 190 8.38 -9.37 8.63
C VAL A 190 7.31 -8.95 7.62
N VAL A 191 7.49 -7.83 6.92
CA VAL A 191 6.60 -7.48 5.81
C VAL A 191 6.72 -8.50 4.67
N GLY A 192 7.96 -8.80 4.24
CA GLY A 192 8.24 -9.76 3.16
C GLY A 192 7.82 -11.21 3.45
N MET A 193 7.61 -11.58 4.73
CA MET A 193 7.15 -12.92 5.09
C MET A 193 5.67 -13.18 4.78
N PHE A 194 4.85 -12.15 4.57
CA PHE A 194 3.39 -12.28 4.39
C PHE A 194 2.81 -11.41 3.26
N PHE A 195 3.29 -10.18 3.10
CA PHE A 195 2.73 -9.22 2.15
C PHE A 195 3.42 -9.29 0.79
N HIS A 196 2.70 -8.87 -0.25
CA HIS A 196 3.30 -8.70 -1.57
C HIS A 196 4.25 -7.50 -1.56
N PRO A 197 5.34 -7.49 -2.35
CA PRO A 197 6.19 -6.31 -2.52
C PRO A 197 5.48 -5.18 -3.31
N TYR A 198 4.25 -5.40 -3.78
CA TYR A 198 3.42 -4.44 -4.51
C TYR A 198 1.98 -4.51 -4.00
N LEU A 199 1.22 -3.47 -4.30
CA LEU A 199 -0.20 -3.32 -3.97
C LEU A 199 -1.03 -4.10 -4.99
N THR A 200 -1.84 -5.04 -4.50
CA THR A 200 -2.58 -5.98 -5.36
C THR A 200 -4.01 -5.54 -5.66
N TYR A 201 -4.50 -4.49 -4.99
CA TYR A 201 -5.80 -3.92 -5.34
C TYR A 201 -5.69 -3.16 -6.67
N ASN A 202 -6.79 -3.13 -7.42
CA ASN A 202 -6.91 -2.27 -8.59
C ASN A 202 -7.17 -0.84 -8.13
N ALA A 203 -6.18 0.03 -8.24
CA ALA A 203 -6.33 1.44 -7.88
C ALA A 203 -7.23 2.15 -8.90
N ARG A 204 -8.20 2.91 -8.41
CA ARG A 204 -9.21 3.56 -9.23
C ARG A 204 -8.90 5.04 -9.30
N ILE A 205 -8.19 5.44 -10.37
CA ILE A 205 -7.70 6.81 -10.53
C ILE A 205 -8.90 7.75 -10.71
N GLU A 206 -8.95 8.80 -9.89
CA GLU A 206 -10.11 9.67 -9.73
C GLU A 206 -10.67 10.22 -11.07
N PRO A 207 -12.01 10.33 -11.26
CA PRO A 207 -12.59 10.74 -12.54
C PRO A 207 -12.14 12.11 -13.08
N GLN A 208 -11.74 13.01 -12.19
CA GLN A 208 -11.29 14.36 -12.54
C GLN A 208 -9.80 14.43 -12.87
N PHE A 209 -9.04 13.35 -12.66
CA PHE A 209 -7.63 13.30 -13.01
C PHE A 209 -7.45 13.58 -14.52
N SER A 210 -6.46 14.43 -14.83
CA SER A 210 -6.08 14.77 -16.19
C SER A 210 -4.56 14.91 -16.25
N GLY A 211 -3.94 14.30 -17.26
CA GLY A 211 -2.50 14.36 -17.48
C GLY A 211 -1.85 12.98 -17.39
N THR A 212 -0.66 12.91 -16.80
CA THR A 212 0.15 11.68 -16.79
C THR A 212 0.26 11.10 -15.38
N PHE A 213 -0.41 9.97 -15.15
CA PHE A 213 -0.27 9.18 -13.92
C PHE A 213 0.92 8.22 -14.07
N SER A 214 1.91 8.32 -13.20
CA SER A 214 3.10 7.48 -13.26
C SER A 214 2.98 6.35 -12.26
N LEU A 215 3.05 5.10 -12.72
CA LEU A 215 3.30 3.94 -11.86
C LEU A 215 4.78 3.78 -11.55
N ARG A 216 5.65 4.62 -12.11
CA ARG A 216 7.10 4.59 -11.87
C ARG A 216 7.50 5.70 -10.92
N PHE A 217 8.46 5.38 -10.06
CA PHE A 217 9.12 6.37 -9.22
C PHE A 217 9.78 7.48 -10.07
N ASP A 218 9.42 8.71 -9.76
CA ASP A 218 9.96 9.94 -10.34
C ASP A 218 10.12 10.94 -9.19
N PRO A 219 11.35 11.30 -8.78
CA PRO A 219 11.58 12.17 -7.63
C PRO A 219 11.01 13.58 -7.81
N SER A 220 10.63 13.98 -9.04
CA SER A 220 9.92 15.25 -9.28
C SER A 220 8.41 15.17 -9.00
N LYS A 221 7.87 13.97 -8.77
CA LYS A 221 6.44 13.70 -8.54
C LYS A 221 6.25 12.99 -7.20
N LEU A 222 5.84 13.75 -6.19
CA LEU A 222 5.73 13.29 -4.80
C LEU A 222 4.94 11.97 -4.66
N TYR A 223 3.78 11.87 -5.30
CA TYR A 223 2.90 10.69 -5.24
C TYR A 223 3.55 9.39 -5.73
N THR A 224 4.63 9.49 -6.52
CA THR A 224 5.30 8.30 -7.06
C THR A 224 6.11 7.54 -6.03
N ASN A 225 6.32 8.11 -4.83
CA ASN A 225 6.76 7.35 -3.68
C ASN A 225 5.79 6.19 -3.37
N HIS A 226 4.49 6.42 -3.52
CA HIS A 226 3.44 5.43 -3.29
C HIS A 226 3.06 4.70 -4.59
N SER A 227 2.76 5.42 -5.67
CA SER A 227 2.25 4.80 -6.91
C SER A 227 3.25 3.83 -7.56
N GLN A 228 4.54 3.91 -7.23
CA GLN A 228 5.54 2.93 -7.67
C GLN A 228 5.23 1.49 -7.28
N TYR A 229 4.41 1.30 -6.25
CA TYR A 229 4.03 -0.02 -5.78
C TYR A 229 2.64 -0.45 -6.26
N LEU A 230 1.91 0.41 -6.98
CA LEU A 230 0.66 0.01 -7.62
C LEU A 230 0.96 -0.94 -8.78
N LYS A 231 0.29 -2.09 -8.77
CA LYS A 231 0.37 -3.06 -9.86
C LYS A 231 -0.69 -2.80 -10.93
N ASP A 232 -1.96 -2.68 -10.53
CA ASP A 232 -3.08 -2.62 -11.45
C ASP A 232 -3.86 -1.32 -11.24
N ILE A 233 -4.28 -0.67 -12.33
CA ILE A 233 -5.08 0.55 -12.26
C ILE A 233 -6.27 0.56 -13.22
N THR A 234 -7.29 1.33 -12.86
CA THR A 234 -8.40 1.71 -13.72
C THR A 234 -8.53 3.22 -13.71
N LEU A 235 -8.43 3.85 -14.88
CA LEU A 235 -8.75 5.26 -15.06
C LEU A 235 -10.27 5.43 -15.05
N LEU A 236 -10.77 6.40 -14.27
CA LEU A 236 -12.18 6.76 -14.27
C LEU A 236 -12.42 8.05 -15.06
N GLY A 237 -13.70 8.42 -15.22
CA GLY A 237 -14.09 9.65 -15.89
C GLY A 237 -13.96 9.59 -17.42
N ASN A 238 -13.72 10.74 -18.03
CA ASN A 238 -13.71 10.90 -19.48
C ASN A 238 -12.57 11.81 -19.98
N ASN A 239 -11.66 12.23 -19.11
CA ASN A 239 -10.50 13.02 -19.50
C ASN A 239 -9.49 12.17 -20.27
N ASP A 240 -8.82 12.79 -21.23
CA ASP A 240 -7.63 12.21 -21.85
C ASP A 240 -6.52 12.06 -20.80
N ASN A 241 -5.94 10.87 -20.71
CA ASN A 241 -4.99 10.53 -19.67
C ASN A 241 -3.84 9.69 -20.22
N ASN A 242 -2.67 9.83 -19.60
CA ASN A 242 -1.52 9.02 -19.89
C ASN A 242 -1.11 8.20 -18.65
N VAL A 243 -0.57 7.01 -18.88
CA VAL A 243 -0.04 6.15 -17.81
C VAL A 243 1.40 5.80 -18.14
N VAL A 244 2.33 6.03 -17.21
CA VAL A 244 3.71 5.48 -17.32
C VAL A 244 3.75 4.16 -16.56
N VAL A 245 4.18 3.08 -17.20
CA VAL A 245 4.29 1.75 -16.57
C VAL A 245 5.50 1.63 -15.64
N ASN A 246 5.44 0.70 -14.68
CA ASN A 246 6.59 0.29 -13.89
C ASN A 246 7.14 -1.06 -14.37
N SER A 247 8.02 -1.67 -13.58
CA SER A 247 8.63 -2.95 -13.89
C SER A 247 7.74 -4.16 -13.54
N LEU A 248 6.52 -3.92 -13.04
CA LEU A 248 5.58 -5.00 -12.73
C LEU A 248 4.75 -5.33 -13.97
N ASP A 249 4.17 -6.53 -13.96
CA ASP A 249 3.17 -6.91 -14.95
C ASP A 249 1.84 -6.20 -14.62
N ASN A 250 1.58 -5.06 -15.27
CA ASN A 250 0.42 -4.23 -14.96
C ASN A 250 -0.85 -4.66 -15.73
N VAL A 251 -2.00 -4.62 -15.07
CA VAL A 251 -3.32 -4.56 -15.73
C VAL A 251 -3.82 -3.13 -15.69
N ILE A 252 -3.98 -2.52 -16.87
CA ILE A 252 -4.37 -1.11 -17.02
C ILE A 252 -5.67 -1.04 -17.82
N THR A 253 -6.70 -0.46 -17.19
CA THR A 253 -7.98 -0.16 -17.86
C THR A 253 -8.11 1.34 -18.05
N GLY A 254 -8.23 1.80 -19.29
CA GLY A 254 -8.50 3.20 -19.61
C GLY A 254 -9.97 3.60 -19.40
N ASN A 255 -10.20 4.90 -19.45
CA ASN A 255 -11.52 5.51 -19.29
C ASN A 255 -12.17 5.79 -20.68
N THR A 256 -13.19 6.65 -20.76
CA THR A 256 -13.83 6.98 -22.06
C THR A 256 -13.12 8.07 -22.88
N GLY A 257 -12.05 8.66 -22.35
CA GLY A 257 -11.20 9.62 -23.06
C GLY A 257 -10.16 8.92 -23.95
N THR A 258 -9.24 9.69 -24.53
CA THR A 258 -8.08 9.16 -25.25
C THR A 258 -6.96 8.85 -24.27
N ASN A 259 -6.68 7.58 -24.08
CA ASN A 259 -5.70 7.07 -23.14
C ASN A 259 -4.41 6.64 -23.84
N THR A 260 -3.26 7.05 -23.30
CA THR A 260 -1.94 6.65 -23.79
C THR A 260 -1.14 5.93 -22.72
N VAL A 261 -0.65 4.73 -23.02
CA VAL A 261 0.30 4.02 -22.13
C VAL A 261 1.72 4.26 -22.63
N ILE A 262 2.60 4.69 -21.72
CA ILE A 262 3.96 5.15 -22.00
C ILE A 262 4.95 4.11 -21.46
N PHE A 263 5.80 3.63 -22.36
CA PHE A 263 6.88 2.68 -22.14
C PHE A 263 8.24 3.38 -22.24
N THR A 264 9.25 2.81 -21.59
CA THR A 264 10.62 3.35 -21.48
C THR A 264 11.40 3.24 -22.77
N GLY A 265 11.24 2.11 -23.45
CA GLY A 265 12.14 1.65 -24.51
C GLY A 265 11.65 2.00 -25.90
N SER A 266 12.47 1.66 -26.89
CA SER A 266 12.06 1.77 -28.29
C SER A 266 11.07 0.67 -28.64
N SER A 267 10.13 0.96 -29.53
CA SER A 267 9.07 0.05 -29.96
C SER A 267 9.54 -1.34 -30.42
N SER A 268 10.76 -1.45 -30.97
CA SER A 268 11.35 -2.71 -31.42
C SER A 268 11.75 -3.66 -30.28
N GLU A 269 11.78 -3.17 -29.04
CA GLU A 269 12.09 -3.95 -27.83
C GLU A 269 10.85 -4.59 -27.20
N TYR A 270 9.66 -4.39 -27.79
CA TYR A 270 8.40 -4.88 -27.26
C TYR A 270 7.73 -5.85 -28.22
N LYS A 271 7.06 -6.85 -27.65
CA LYS A 271 6.08 -7.68 -28.36
C LYS A 271 4.68 -7.17 -28.04
N ILE A 272 3.91 -6.90 -29.08
CA ILE A 272 2.54 -6.37 -28.96
C ILE A 272 1.59 -7.37 -29.63
N SER A 273 0.52 -7.73 -28.95
CA SER A 273 -0.56 -8.54 -29.52
C SER A 273 -1.92 -8.10 -28.99
N THR A 274 -2.91 -8.03 -29.87
CA THR A 274 -4.27 -7.62 -29.51
C THR A 274 -5.25 -8.74 -29.82
N GLU A 275 -6.02 -9.14 -28.82
CA GLU A 275 -7.04 -10.19 -28.94
C GLU A 275 -8.23 -9.87 -28.02
N ASN A 276 -9.45 -10.03 -28.52
CA ASN A 276 -10.69 -9.86 -27.74
C ASN A 276 -10.78 -8.53 -26.95
N GLY A 277 -10.34 -7.42 -27.56
CA GLY A 277 -10.38 -6.08 -26.95
C GLY A 277 -9.32 -5.83 -25.87
N LYS A 278 -8.34 -6.74 -25.72
CA LYS A 278 -7.19 -6.59 -24.83
C LYS A 278 -5.91 -6.51 -25.65
N THR A 279 -5.04 -5.57 -25.32
CA THR A 279 -3.71 -5.44 -25.92
C THR A 279 -2.66 -5.84 -24.89
N MET A 280 -1.91 -6.89 -25.20
CA MET A 280 -0.74 -7.32 -24.44
C MET A 280 0.49 -6.59 -24.97
N VAL A 281 1.27 -5.97 -24.07
CA VAL A 281 2.55 -5.33 -24.39
C VAL A 281 3.62 -5.90 -23.47
N ARG A 282 4.49 -6.74 -24.03
CA ARG A 282 5.58 -7.40 -23.30
C ARG A 282 6.92 -6.78 -23.63
N ASP A 283 7.60 -6.27 -22.62
CA ASP A 283 8.99 -5.87 -22.73
C ASP A 283 9.90 -7.09 -22.90
N MET A 284 10.85 -7.01 -23.84
CA MET A 284 11.86 -8.05 -24.04
C MET A 284 13.15 -7.77 -23.27
N LYS A 285 13.24 -6.64 -22.55
CA LYS A 285 14.29 -6.34 -21.58
C LYS A 285 13.82 -6.74 -20.18
N GLU A 286 14.67 -7.45 -19.45
CA GLU A 286 14.40 -7.83 -18.06
C GLU A 286 14.35 -6.59 -17.16
N ASP A 287 13.53 -6.66 -16.11
CA ASP A 287 13.44 -5.67 -15.01
C ASP A 287 13.17 -4.21 -15.44
N ARG A 288 12.50 -3.98 -16.58
CA ARG A 288 12.18 -2.63 -17.08
C ARG A 288 10.68 -2.29 -17.07
N ASP A 289 9.91 -2.80 -18.04
CA ASP A 289 8.47 -2.46 -18.17
C ASP A 289 7.53 -3.66 -18.01
N GLY A 290 8.04 -4.87 -17.77
CA GLY A 290 7.22 -6.07 -17.53
C GLY A 290 6.32 -6.49 -18.71
N GLU A 291 5.30 -7.28 -18.40
CA GLU A 291 4.25 -7.71 -19.32
C GLU A 291 2.89 -7.08 -18.95
N ASN A 292 2.39 -6.19 -19.82
CA ASN A 292 1.24 -5.35 -19.52
C ASN A 292 0.00 -5.80 -20.28
N VAL A 293 -1.16 -5.79 -19.60
CA VAL A 293 -2.48 -6.08 -20.18
C VAL A 293 -3.30 -4.81 -20.21
N LEU A 294 -3.64 -4.34 -21.41
CA LEU A 294 -4.29 -3.05 -21.63
C LEU A 294 -5.72 -3.25 -22.15
N THR A 295 -6.67 -2.53 -21.58
CA THR A 295 -8.07 -2.48 -22.04
C THR A 295 -8.51 -1.02 -22.14
N ASN A 296 -9.27 -0.66 -23.19
CA ASN A 296 -9.71 0.73 -23.46
C ASN A 296 -8.53 1.73 -23.53
N ILE A 297 -7.48 1.39 -24.29
CA ILE A 297 -6.32 2.24 -24.52
C ILE A 297 -6.21 2.49 -26.02
N GLU A 298 -6.11 3.75 -26.41
CA GLU A 298 -6.06 4.18 -27.81
C GLU A 298 -4.64 4.26 -28.35
N LYS A 299 -3.65 4.46 -27.47
CA LYS A 299 -2.28 4.76 -27.86
C LYS A 299 -1.22 4.09 -26.98
N LEU A 300 -0.16 3.66 -27.63
CA LEU A 300 1.09 3.25 -26.99
C LEU A 300 2.18 4.26 -27.35
N LYS A 301 2.93 4.74 -26.37
CA LYS A 301 4.08 5.64 -26.58
C LYS A 301 5.36 4.96 -26.14
N PHE A 302 6.27 4.81 -27.09
CA PHE A 302 7.62 4.31 -26.90
C PHE A 302 8.62 5.47 -26.97
N SER A 303 9.89 5.21 -26.68
CA SER A 303 10.94 6.25 -26.74
C SER A 303 11.21 6.77 -28.16
N ASP A 304 10.87 5.99 -29.18
CA ASP A 304 11.14 6.27 -30.60
C ASP A 304 9.89 6.68 -31.39
N LYS A 305 8.69 6.24 -31.00
CA LYS A 305 7.43 6.59 -31.67
C LYS A 305 6.19 6.39 -30.80
N GLU A 306 5.08 6.97 -31.26
CA GLU A 306 3.72 6.70 -30.79
C GLU A 306 2.98 5.82 -31.81
N VAL A 307 2.19 4.86 -31.32
CA VAL A 307 1.41 3.90 -32.11
C VAL A 307 -0.04 3.94 -31.64
N LYS A 308 -1.00 4.04 -32.56
CA LYS A 308 -2.42 3.85 -32.28
C LYS A 308 -2.77 2.37 -32.36
N ILE A 309 -3.60 1.89 -31.44
CA ILE A 309 -4.03 0.48 -31.34
C ILE A 309 -5.55 0.33 -31.36
#